data_AF-A0A2V9ASJ9-F1
#
_entry.id   AF-A0A2V9ASJ9-F1
#
_cell.length_a   1.000
_cell.length_b   1.000
_cell.length_c   1.000
_cell.angle_alpha   90.00
_cell.angle_beta   90.00
_cell.angle_gamma   90.00
#
_symmetry.space_group_name_H-M   'P 1'
#
loop_
_entity.id
_entity.type
_entity.pdbx_description
1 polymer ?
#
loop_
_entity_poly.entity_id
_entity_poly.type
_entity_poly.pdbx_seq_one_letter_code
_entity_poly.pdbx_strand_id
1 'polypeptide(L)'
;MTNEERKAALEAIIYAADEPATIEQLAAALGEDKIIVQTSLDELVASYATEERGVEIRAVAGGYKMYTKPQHHDVVRRFIKSLRPPLRLSMPALETLAVIAYKQPVTGPEISEIRGVNSSGVIATLLDKRLITTAGRKEVMGRPILYKSSKEFLMRFGLSDLQELPSLKEFEALAREALGSDVGIAPTTEEAMLAEPTADTLENLTSAQSPTSGHSSTPLDSSNPLTADLADNDQLVPTEFAAPGAGASGADIAPGSSASPSDDQFLREREVESTAEGMPSGELDEEPPKADSASAGE
;
A
#
# COMPACT_ATOMS: atom_id res chain seq x y z
N MET A 1 21.32 23.53 18.02
CA MET A 1 21.93 22.18 18.12
C MET A 1 23.17 22.12 17.23
N THR A 2 24.24 21.42 17.60
CA THR A 2 25.36 21.15 16.67
C THR A 2 24.90 20.20 15.55
N ASN A 3 25.67 20.07 14.47
CA ASN A 3 25.30 19.20 13.34
C ASN A 3 25.25 17.72 13.76
N GLU A 4 26.25 17.23 14.51
CA GLU A 4 26.27 15.83 14.96
C GLU A 4 25.15 15.49 15.95
N GLU A 5 24.87 16.35 16.92
CA GLU A 5 23.70 16.20 17.81
C GLU A 5 22.39 16.17 17.02
N ARG A 6 22.25 17.05 16.01
CA ARG A 6 21.05 17.13 15.16
C ARG A 6 20.88 15.87 14.31
N LYS A 7 21.96 15.35 13.73
CA LYS A 7 21.96 14.08 12.98
C LYS A 7 21.57 12.90 13.87
N ALA A 8 22.11 12.80 15.09
CA ALA A 8 21.72 11.77 16.05
C ALA A 8 20.24 11.89 16.48
N ALA A 9 19.72 13.11 16.66
CA ALA A 9 18.30 13.33 16.96
C ALA A 9 17.38 13.00 15.77
N LEU A 10 17.78 13.36 14.55
CA LEU A 10 17.07 12.97 13.31
C LEU A 10 17.05 11.45 13.14
N GLU A 11 18.17 10.77 13.35
CA GLU A 11 18.26 9.31 13.32
C GLU A 11 17.27 8.67 14.31
N ALA A 12 17.26 9.15 15.56
CA ALA A 12 16.35 8.65 16.60
C ALA A 12 14.87 8.89 16.27
N ILE A 13 14.51 10.07 15.74
CA ILE A 13 13.13 10.39 15.34
C ILE A 13 12.69 9.49 14.17
N ILE A 14 13.51 9.36 13.13
CA ILE A 14 13.20 8.57 11.93
C ILE A 14 13.15 7.07 12.26
N TYR A 15 13.97 6.59 13.21
CA TYR A 15 13.91 5.22 13.71
C TYR A 15 12.62 4.93 14.51
N ALA A 16 12.16 5.89 15.33
CA ALA A 16 10.97 5.75 16.16
C ALA A 16 9.64 5.98 15.40
N ALA A 17 9.68 6.44 14.15
CA ALA A 17 8.49 6.85 13.40
C ALA A 17 7.77 5.69 12.68
N ASP A 18 6.52 5.43 13.08
CA ASP A 18 5.62 4.47 12.41
C ASP A 18 5.25 4.89 10.97
N GLU A 19 5.21 6.19 10.66
CA GLU A 19 4.99 6.75 9.32
C GLU A 19 6.20 7.61 8.88
N PRO A 20 6.45 7.83 7.57
CA PRO A 20 7.55 8.67 7.10
C PRO A 20 7.44 10.11 7.63
N ALA A 21 8.49 10.58 8.30
CA ALA A 21 8.52 11.89 8.93
C ALA A 21 8.82 12.99 7.90
N THR A 22 7.91 13.96 7.73
CA THR A 22 8.13 15.08 6.79
C THR A 22 9.10 16.11 7.37
N ILE A 23 9.72 16.93 6.52
CA ILE A 23 10.66 17.97 6.95
C ILE A 23 10.01 18.99 7.91
N GLU A 24 8.70 19.23 7.79
CA GLU A 24 7.91 20.02 8.75
C GLU A 24 7.94 19.39 10.15
N GLN A 25 7.73 18.07 10.24
CA GLN A 25 7.65 17.35 11.51
C GLN A 25 9.02 17.26 12.18
N LEU A 26 10.07 17.00 11.39
CA LEU A 26 11.45 16.97 11.86
C LEU A 26 11.91 18.35 12.36
N ALA A 27 11.64 19.42 11.60
CA ALA A 27 11.96 20.79 12.01
C ALA A 27 11.17 21.23 13.25
N ALA A 28 9.87 20.92 13.33
CA ALA A 28 9.05 21.23 14.50
C ALA A 28 9.47 20.46 15.77
N ALA A 29 9.92 19.20 15.63
CA ALA A 29 10.41 18.40 16.75
C ALA A 29 11.77 18.89 17.30
N LEU A 30 12.63 19.45 16.43
CA LEU A 30 13.93 19.99 16.82
C LEU A 30 13.88 21.47 17.26
N GLY A 31 12.83 22.21 16.86
CA GLY A 31 12.71 23.64 17.11
C GLY A 31 13.66 24.50 16.27
N GLU A 32 14.09 23.99 15.11
CA GLU A 32 15.10 24.62 14.23
C GLU A 32 14.57 24.82 12.81
N ASP A 33 15.19 25.70 12.03
CA ASP A 33 14.72 26.02 10.67
C ASP A 33 14.86 24.84 9.69
N LYS A 34 13.88 24.71 8.78
CA LYS A 34 13.80 23.63 7.79
C LYS A 34 15.05 23.48 6.94
N ILE A 35 15.70 24.58 6.53
CA ILE A 35 16.86 24.54 5.61
C ILE A 35 18.06 23.89 6.33
N ILE A 36 18.26 24.23 7.60
CA ILE A 36 19.36 23.68 8.40
C ILE A 36 19.08 22.20 8.73
N VAL A 37 17.83 21.87 9.06
CA VAL A 37 17.40 20.48 9.30
C VAL A 37 17.51 19.63 8.04
N GLN A 38 17.14 20.16 6.87
CA GLN A 38 17.31 19.48 5.57
C GLN A 38 18.78 19.20 5.28
N THR A 39 19.66 20.19 5.51
CA THR A 39 21.11 20.03 5.27
C THR A 39 21.71 18.89 6.10
N SER A 40 21.43 18.85 7.42
CA SER A 40 21.85 17.73 8.28
C SER A 40 21.18 16.40 7.92
N LEU A 41 19.95 16.43 7.42
CA LEU A 41 19.23 15.23 6.98
C LEU A 41 19.86 14.64 5.71
N ASP A 42 20.24 15.47 4.74
CA ASP A 42 20.91 15.04 3.51
C ASP A 42 22.31 14.45 3.80
N GLU A 43 23.06 15.06 4.73
CA GLU A 43 24.29 14.46 5.29
C GLU A 43 24.04 13.08 5.94
N LEU A 44 22.98 12.97 6.74
CA LEU A 44 22.61 11.73 7.42
C LEU A 44 22.24 10.63 6.41
N VAL A 45 21.39 10.94 5.41
CA VAL A 45 21.06 10.03 4.31
C VAL A 45 22.32 9.57 3.56
N ALA A 46 23.24 10.49 3.23
CA ALA A 46 24.50 10.15 2.58
C ALA A 46 25.39 9.22 3.42
N SER A 47 25.49 9.45 4.74
CA SER A 47 26.24 8.55 5.64
C SER A 47 25.63 7.14 5.71
N TYR A 48 24.30 7.03 5.65
CA TYR A 48 23.59 5.75 5.64
C TYR A 48 23.66 5.02 4.29
N ALA A 49 24.02 5.70 3.19
CA ALA A 49 24.22 5.06 1.89
C ALA A 49 25.43 4.09 1.86
N THR A 50 26.43 4.29 2.72
CA THR A 50 27.68 3.51 2.80
C THR A 50 27.49 1.99 2.91
N GLU A 51 28.32 1.20 2.21
CA GLU A 51 28.16 -0.27 2.10
C GLU A 51 28.23 -1.01 3.44
N GLU A 52 28.92 -0.44 4.43
CA GLU A 52 29.03 -0.99 5.79
C GLU A 52 27.69 -0.99 6.57
N ARG A 53 26.70 -0.22 6.12
CA ARG A 53 25.37 -0.11 6.76
C ARG A 53 24.36 -0.97 6.00
N GLY A 54 23.78 -1.97 6.68
CA GLY A 54 22.69 -2.79 6.13
C GLY A 54 21.29 -2.14 6.14
N VAL A 55 21.19 -0.90 6.60
CA VAL A 55 20.00 -0.04 6.60
C VAL A 55 20.30 1.27 5.91
N GLU A 56 19.27 1.91 5.37
CA GLU A 56 19.31 3.17 4.64
C GLU A 56 18.11 4.05 5.03
N ILE A 57 18.22 5.36 4.85
CA ILE A 57 17.11 6.31 5.00
C ILE A 57 16.67 6.73 3.60
N ARG A 58 15.37 6.65 3.31
CA ARG A 58 14.78 7.02 2.01
C ARG A 58 13.71 8.08 2.16
N ALA A 59 13.60 8.95 1.16
CA ALA A 59 12.40 9.75 0.93
C ALA A 59 11.29 8.83 0.38
N VAL A 60 10.11 8.84 1.01
CA VAL A 60 8.94 8.03 0.66
C VAL A 60 7.66 8.75 1.12
N ALA A 61 6.64 8.82 0.26
CA ALA A 61 5.33 9.42 0.55
C ALA A 61 5.35 10.87 1.08
N GLY A 62 6.35 11.65 0.69
CA GLY A 62 6.58 13.03 1.13
C GLY A 62 7.26 13.19 2.50
N GLY A 63 7.85 12.13 3.06
CA GLY A 63 8.66 12.17 4.28
C GLY A 63 9.83 11.19 4.22
N TYR A 64 10.58 11.05 5.31
CA TYR A 64 11.76 10.19 5.39
C TYR A 64 11.52 9.00 6.32
N LYS A 65 12.01 7.81 5.94
CA LYS A 65 11.92 6.59 6.75
C LYS A 65 13.11 5.65 6.54
N MET A 66 13.47 4.89 7.57
CA MET A 66 14.48 3.83 7.48
C MET A 66 13.94 2.55 6.81
N TYR A 67 14.78 1.95 5.96
CA TYR A 67 14.54 0.68 5.28
C TYR A 67 15.79 -0.22 5.37
N THR A 68 15.62 -1.53 5.22
CA THR A 68 16.73 -2.48 5.05
C THR A 68 17.22 -2.47 3.60
N LYS A 69 18.55 -2.46 3.38
CA LYS A 69 19.12 -2.40 2.03
C LYS A 69 18.76 -3.61 1.15
N PRO A 70 18.56 -3.43 -0.17
CA PRO A 70 18.13 -4.50 -1.07
C PRO A 70 19.14 -5.65 -1.16
N GLN A 71 20.43 -5.39 -0.96
CA GLN A 71 21.51 -6.39 -0.87
C GLN A 71 21.25 -7.46 0.21
N HIS A 72 20.42 -7.17 1.21
CA HIS A 72 20.07 -8.10 2.29
C HIS A 72 18.67 -8.72 2.15
N HIS A 73 17.98 -8.50 1.02
CA HIS A 73 16.59 -8.91 0.81
C HIS A 73 16.33 -10.37 1.19
N ASP A 74 17.15 -11.32 0.74
CA ASP A 74 16.90 -12.75 1.01
C ASP A 74 17.15 -13.16 2.46
N VAL A 75 18.02 -12.46 3.20
CA VAL A 75 18.23 -12.69 4.64
C VAL A 75 17.02 -12.15 5.41
N VAL A 76 16.66 -10.90 5.16
CA VAL A 76 15.51 -10.23 5.79
C VAL A 76 14.20 -10.95 5.47
N ARG A 77 13.99 -11.37 4.22
CA ARG A 77 12.80 -12.12 3.78
C ARG A 77 12.74 -13.53 4.37
N ARG A 78 13.87 -14.19 4.58
CA ARG A 78 13.92 -15.51 5.26
C ARG A 78 13.51 -15.37 6.72
N PHE A 79 13.93 -14.31 7.39
CA PHE A 79 13.52 -13.97 8.75
C PHE A 79 12.03 -13.58 8.84
N ILE A 80 11.55 -12.65 7.99
CA ILE A 80 10.15 -12.21 8.03
C ILE A 80 9.17 -13.34 7.69
N LYS A 81 9.54 -14.28 6.81
CA LYS A 81 8.69 -15.44 6.43
C LYS A 81 8.32 -16.35 7.61
N SER A 82 9.13 -16.46 8.66
CA SER A 82 8.78 -17.23 9.86
C SER A 82 7.91 -16.44 10.85
N LEU A 83 7.82 -15.11 10.70
CA LEU A 83 7.00 -14.24 11.54
C LEU A 83 5.59 -14.00 10.97
N ARG A 84 5.45 -13.70 9.67
CA ARG A 84 4.14 -13.40 9.05
C ARG A 84 4.06 -13.81 7.56
N PRO A 85 2.92 -14.34 7.08
CA PRO A 85 2.65 -14.52 5.65
C PRO A 85 2.67 -13.19 4.89
N PRO A 86 3.22 -13.12 3.66
CA PRO A 86 3.25 -11.90 2.86
C PRO A 86 1.87 -11.55 2.31
N LEU A 87 1.48 -10.28 2.41
CA LEU A 87 0.24 -9.76 1.82
C LEU A 87 0.37 -9.69 0.29
N ARG A 88 -0.06 -10.74 -0.41
CA ARG A 88 -0.05 -10.78 -1.89
C ARG A 88 -1.35 -10.19 -2.46
N LEU A 89 -1.21 -9.44 -3.56
CA LEU A 89 -2.30 -9.13 -4.48
C LEU A 89 -2.38 -10.23 -5.55
N SER A 90 -3.59 -10.45 -6.09
CA SER A 90 -3.78 -11.24 -7.30
C SER A 90 -3.46 -10.41 -8.56
N MET A 91 -3.23 -11.07 -9.70
CA MET A 91 -2.95 -10.35 -10.95
C MET A 91 -4.08 -9.36 -11.33
N PRO A 92 -5.39 -9.72 -11.26
CA PRO A 92 -6.48 -8.76 -11.45
C PRO A 92 -6.46 -7.55 -10.51
N ALA A 93 -5.92 -7.70 -9.29
CA ALA A 93 -5.79 -6.60 -8.34
C ALA A 93 -4.60 -5.69 -8.63
N LEU A 94 -3.48 -6.23 -9.14
CA LEU A 94 -2.35 -5.44 -9.61
C LEU A 94 -2.71 -4.64 -10.86
N GLU A 95 -3.38 -5.27 -11.82
CA GLU A 95 -3.84 -4.63 -13.07
C GLU A 95 -4.82 -3.48 -12.80
N THR A 96 -5.81 -3.69 -11.92
CA THR A 96 -6.74 -2.61 -11.53
C THR A 96 -6.05 -1.51 -10.71
N LEU A 97 -5.08 -1.86 -9.85
CA LEU A 97 -4.29 -0.86 -9.11
C LEU A 97 -3.45 0.00 -10.07
N ALA A 98 -2.86 -0.59 -11.12
CA ALA A 98 -2.12 0.13 -12.15
C ALA A 98 -3.02 1.09 -12.94
N VAL A 99 -4.22 0.65 -13.36
CA VAL A 99 -5.22 1.52 -14.01
C VAL A 99 -5.55 2.73 -13.13
N ILE A 100 -5.73 2.54 -11.81
CA ILE A 100 -5.98 3.65 -10.88
C ILE A 100 -4.75 4.56 -10.77
N ALA A 101 -3.54 4.00 -10.60
CA ALA A 101 -2.31 4.78 -10.44
C ALA A 101 -2.02 5.71 -11.65
N TYR A 102 -2.24 5.23 -12.88
CA TYR A 102 -1.95 5.99 -14.11
C TYR A 102 -3.13 6.79 -14.69
N LYS A 103 -4.36 6.62 -14.18
CA LYS A 103 -5.56 7.35 -14.68
C LYS A 103 -6.29 8.17 -13.61
N GLN A 104 -5.84 8.16 -12.36
CA GLN A 104 -6.42 8.95 -11.28
C GLN A 104 -6.51 10.46 -11.60
N PRO A 105 -7.59 11.16 -11.15
CA PRO A 105 -8.74 10.61 -10.42
C PRO A 105 -9.75 9.92 -11.38
N VAL A 106 -10.08 8.66 -11.12
CA VAL A 106 -10.87 7.80 -12.03
C VAL A 106 -12.02 7.08 -11.31
N THR A 107 -13.15 6.88 -11.99
CA THR A 107 -14.36 6.27 -11.40
C THR A 107 -14.43 4.75 -11.59
N GLY A 108 -15.24 4.08 -10.77
CA GLY A 108 -15.47 2.62 -10.85
C GLY A 108 -15.92 2.09 -12.23
N PRO A 109 -16.84 2.79 -12.94
CA PRO A 109 -17.20 2.46 -14.32
C PRO A 109 -16.01 2.56 -15.30
N GLU A 110 -15.29 3.69 -15.30
CA GLU A 110 -14.13 3.92 -16.19
C GLU A 110 -13.03 2.87 -15.97
N ILE A 111 -12.76 2.50 -14.71
CA ILE A 111 -11.85 1.39 -14.37
C ILE A 111 -12.33 0.08 -15.02
N SER A 112 -13.62 -0.24 -14.90
CA SER A 112 -14.18 -1.51 -15.40
C SER A 112 -14.25 -1.55 -16.93
N GLU A 113 -14.45 -0.41 -17.58
CA GLU A 113 -14.39 -0.22 -19.02
C GLU A 113 -12.96 -0.46 -19.55
N ILE A 114 -11.96 0.23 -18.99
CA ILE A 114 -10.53 0.04 -19.34
C ILE A 114 -10.08 -1.41 -19.08
N ARG A 115 -10.62 -2.07 -18.05
CA ARG A 115 -10.31 -3.46 -17.71
C ARG A 115 -11.07 -4.50 -18.54
N GLY A 116 -12.13 -4.12 -19.26
CA GLY A 116 -13.05 -5.04 -19.93
C GLY A 116 -13.84 -5.98 -19.00
N VAL A 117 -13.70 -5.82 -17.67
CA VAL A 117 -14.30 -6.70 -16.64
C VAL A 117 -14.73 -5.92 -15.40
N ASN A 118 -15.77 -6.41 -14.72
CA ASN A 118 -16.30 -5.79 -13.50
C ASN A 118 -15.24 -5.75 -12.39
N SER A 119 -14.72 -4.56 -12.10
CA SER A 119 -13.64 -4.37 -11.13
C SER A 119 -14.12 -4.07 -9.70
N SER A 120 -15.43 -4.09 -9.43
CA SER A 120 -16.00 -3.58 -8.17
C SER A 120 -15.49 -4.27 -6.91
N GLY A 121 -15.41 -5.61 -6.89
CA GLY A 121 -14.86 -6.36 -5.76
C GLY A 121 -13.34 -6.18 -5.58
N VAL A 122 -12.64 -5.89 -6.68
CA VAL A 122 -11.21 -5.57 -6.65
C VAL A 122 -10.98 -4.17 -6.06
N ILE A 123 -11.80 -3.19 -6.43
CA ILE A 123 -11.77 -1.83 -5.87
C ILE A 123 -12.02 -1.88 -4.36
N ALA A 124 -13.02 -2.64 -3.90
CA ALA A 124 -13.23 -2.89 -2.46
C ALA A 124 -11.99 -3.49 -1.78
N THR A 125 -11.42 -4.56 -2.36
CA THR A 125 -10.19 -5.21 -1.86
C THR A 125 -8.98 -4.26 -1.77
N LEU A 126 -8.88 -3.28 -2.68
CA LEU A 126 -7.80 -2.28 -2.68
C LEU A 126 -8.05 -1.15 -1.65
N LEU A 127 -9.31 -0.80 -1.38
CA LEU A 127 -9.71 0.13 -0.30
C LEU A 127 -9.44 -0.50 1.08
N ASP A 128 -9.82 -1.76 1.28
CA ASP A 128 -9.59 -2.49 2.55
C ASP A 128 -8.09 -2.62 2.86
N LYS A 129 -7.26 -2.82 1.83
CA LYS A 129 -5.79 -2.82 1.93
C LYS A 129 -5.18 -1.40 1.96
N ARG A 130 -6.01 -0.36 2.00
CA ARG A 130 -5.66 1.08 2.00
C ARG A 130 -4.81 1.54 0.81
N LEU A 131 -4.63 0.75 -0.25
CA LEU A 131 -3.78 1.09 -1.41
C LEU A 131 -4.40 2.17 -2.29
N ILE A 132 -5.72 2.28 -2.28
CA ILE A 132 -6.46 3.38 -2.91
C ILE A 132 -7.34 4.09 -1.88
N THR A 133 -7.75 5.31 -2.21
CA THR A 133 -8.68 6.11 -1.43
C THR A 133 -9.61 6.89 -2.36
N THR A 134 -10.64 7.54 -1.82
CA THR A 134 -11.55 8.35 -2.62
C THR A 134 -10.97 9.74 -2.90
N ALA A 135 -11.32 10.29 -4.07
CA ALA A 135 -10.94 11.63 -4.53
C ALA A 135 -12.17 12.55 -4.66
N GLY A 136 -13.25 12.26 -3.92
CA GLY A 136 -14.55 12.91 -4.06
C GLY A 136 -15.47 12.19 -5.05
N ARG A 137 -16.26 12.96 -5.81
CA ARG A 137 -17.21 12.46 -6.82
C ARG A 137 -17.06 13.26 -8.11
N LYS A 138 -17.32 12.63 -9.24
CA LYS A 138 -17.32 13.27 -10.57
C LYS A 138 -18.64 14.00 -10.77
N GLU A 139 -18.61 15.28 -11.16
CA GLU A 139 -19.83 16.08 -11.39
C GLU A 139 -20.46 15.78 -12.75
N VAL A 140 -21.02 14.56 -12.84
CA VAL A 140 -21.80 14.04 -13.96
C VAL A 140 -23.05 13.33 -13.42
N MET A 141 -23.96 12.92 -14.30
CA MET A 141 -25.13 12.11 -13.93
C MET A 141 -24.76 10.88 -13.09
N GLY A 142 -25.50 10.64 -12.00
CA GLY A 142 -25.19 9.60 -11.01
C GLY A 142 -24.08 9.94 -9.99
N ARG A 143 -23.33 11.04 -10.19
CA ARG A 143 -22.23 11.53 -9.34
C ARG A 143 -21.30 10.41 -8.78
N PRO A 144 -20.71 9.58 -9.67
CA PRO A 144 -19.90 8.43 -9.27
C PRO A 144 -18.68 8.83 -8.44
N ILE A 145 -18.27 7.93 -7.54
CA ILE A 145 -17.07 8.10 -6.70
C ILE A 145 -15.82 8.06 -7.57
N LEU A 146 -14.92 9.02 -7.34
CA LEU A 146 -13.57 9.05 -7.89
C LEU A 146 -12.61 8.33 -6.94
N TYR A 147 -11.65 7.60 -7.50
CA TYR A 147 -10.59 6.89 -6.79
C TYR A 147 -9.22 7.40 -7.20
N LYS A 148 -8.27 7.33 -6.26
CA LYS A 148 -6.85 7.68 -6.40
C LYS A 148 -5.97 6.77 -5.55
N SER A 149 -4.68 6.70 -5.82
CA SER A 149 -3.71 6.05 -4.93
C SER A 149 -3.60 6.78 -3.58
N SER A 150 -3.19 6.06 -2.54
CA SER A 150 -3.02 6.59 -1.18
C SER A 150 -1.54 6.84 -0.80
N LYS A 151 -1.29 7.36 0.41
CA LYS A 151 0.05 7.34 1.01
C LYS A 151 0.57 5.91 1.25
N GLU A 152 -0.31 4.96 1.61
CA GLU A 152 0.07 3.54 1.77
C GLU A 152 0.58 2.95 0.46
N PHE A 153 0.01 3.32 -0.70
CA PHE A 153 0.56 2.95 -2.00
C PHE A 153 2.00 3.45 -2.17
N LEU A 154 2.24 4.75 -1.97
CA LEU A 154 3.60 5.32 -2.05
C LEU A 154 4.58 4.61 -1.10
N MET A 155 4.17 4.35 0.15
CA MET A 155 4.96 3.60 1.13
C MET A 155 5.23 2.14 0.77
N ARG A 156 4.33 1.49 0.02
CA ARG A 156 4.46 0.07 -0.40
C ARG A 156 5.31 -0.11 -1.65
N PHE A 157 5.25 0.85 -2.57
CA PHE A 157 6.06 0.87 -3.78
C PHE A 157 7.41 1.58 -3.59
N GLY A 158 7.60 2.28 -2.46
CA GLY A 158 8.86 2.93 -2.09
C GLY A 158 9.09 4.26 -2.80
N LEU A 159 8.01 4.97 -3.15
CA LEU A 159 8.02 6.19 -3.96
C LEU A 159 7.85 7.43 -3.07
N SER A 160 8.54 8.53 -3.37
CA SER A 160 8.34 9.84 -2.76
C SER A 160 6.98 10.42 -3.15
N ASP A 161 6.66 10.38 -4.45
CA ASP A 161 5.41 10.89 -5.03
C ASP A 161 4.91 10.03 -6.21
N LEU A 162 3.99 10.57 -7.03
CA LEU A 162 3.37 9.87 -8.16
C LEU A 162 4.03 10.14 -9.52
N GLN A 163 4.94 11.10 -9.60
CA GLN A 163 5.71 11.42 -10.80
C GLN A 163 6.92 10.46 -10.95
N GLU A 164 7.35 9.83 -9.87
CA GLU A 164 8.30 8.70 -9.87
C GLU A 164 7.72 7.40 -10.47
N LEU A 165 6.43 7.36 -10.84
CA LEU A 165 5.87 6.22 -11.57
C LEU A 165 6.39 6.21 -13.02
N PRO A 166 7.05 5.14 -13.49
CA PRO A 166 7.65 5.10 -14.82
C PRO A 166 6.58 5.23 -15.91
N SER A 167 6.85 6.06 -16.93
CA SER A 167 6.02 6.10 -18.13
C SER A 167 6.04 4.76 -18.86
N LEU A 168 5.09 4.51 -19.77
CA LEU A 168 5.08 3.27 -20.57
C LEU A 168 6.41 2.99 -21.28
N LYS A 169 7.09 4.03 -21.77
CA LYS A 169 8.39 3.90 -22.46
C LYS A 169 9.52 3.49 -21.50
N GLU A 170 9.53 4.04 -20.29
CA GLU A 170 10.47 3.65 -19.24
C GLU A 170 10.16 2.25 -18.70
N PHE A 171 8.87 1.88 -18.60
CA PHE A 171 8.47 0.53 -18.24
C PHE A 171 8.93 -0.52 -19.27
N GLU A 172 8.84 -0.25 -20.57
CA GLU A 172 9.38 -1.13 -21.62
C GLU A 172 10.91 -1.29 -21.52
N ALA A 173 11.64 -0.22 -21.16
CA ALA A 173 13.08 -0.30 -20.92
C ALA A 173 13.41 -1.11 -19.66
N LEU A 174 12.78 -0.77 -18.53
CA LEU A 174 12.95 -1.44 -17.23
C LEU A 174 12.54 -2.92 -17.28
N ALA A 175 11.49 -3.27 -18.02
CA ALA A 175 11.07 -4.66 -18.21
C ALA A 175 12.12 -5.45 -19.01
N ARG A 176 12.66 -4.86 -20.09
CA ARG A 176 13.71 -5.45 -20.93
C ARG A 176 15.03 -5.64 -20.16
N GLU A 177 15.34 -4.74 -19.23
CA GLU A 177 16.49 -4.83 -18.33
C GLU A 177 16.28 -5.87 -17.21
N ALA A 178 15.14 -5.84 -16.51
CA ALA A 178 14.90 -6.64 -15.31
C ALA A 178 14.44 -8.09 -15.57
N LEU A 179 13.86 -8.38 -16.75
CA LEU A 179 13.34 -9.71 -17.11
C LEU A 179 14.17 -10.40 -18.21
N GLY A 180 15.08 -9.69 -18.85
CA GLY A 180 15.76 -10.15 -20.07
C GLY A 180 14.84 -10.12 -21.30
N SER A 181 15.42 -10.40 -22.47
CA SER A 181 14.79 -10.22 -23.78
C SER A 181 13.78 -11.30 -24.19
N ASP A 182 13.27 -12.12 -23.26
CA ASP A 182 12.50 -13.34 -23.54
C ASP A 182 11.10 -13.37 -22.88
N VAL A 183 10.67 -12.27 -22.25
CA VAL A 183 9.28 -12.08 -21.84
C VAL A 183 8.53 -11.36 -22.96
N GLY A 184 7.81 -12.14 -23.76
CA GLY A 184 7.06 -11.67 -24.93
C GLY A 184 5.92 -10.70 -24.62
N ILE A 185 6.24 -9.42 -24.47
CA ILE A 185 5.30 -8.33 -24.74
C ILE A 185 5.06 -8.34 -26.25
N ALA A 186 3.84 -8.67 -26.69
CA ALA A 186 3.51 -8.68 -28.11
C ALA A 186 3.68 -7.26 -28.68
N PRO A 187 4.47 -7.07 -29.77
CA PRO A 187 4.70 -5.75 -30.32
C PRO A 187 3.39 -5.14 -30.84
N THR A 188 3.15 -3.87 -30.51
CA THR A 188 2.05 -3.11 -31.09
C THR A 188 2.23 -3.01 -32.61
N THR A 189 1.13 -3.10 -33.35
CA THR A 189 1.07 -3.64 -34.73
C THR A 189 1.63 -2.73 -35.84
N GLU A 190 2.59 -1.85 -35.54
CA GLU A 190 3.21 -0.94 -36.51
C GLU A 190 4.49 -1.55 -37.14
N GLU A 191 5.36 -2.19 -36.36
CA GLU A 191 6.60 -2.79 -36.89
C GLU A 191 6.35 -4.00 -37.80
N ALA A 192 5.21 -4.69 -37.65
CA ALA A 192 4.85 -5.87 -38.44
C ALA A 192 4.47 -5.54 -39.91
N MET A 193 4.26 -4.28 -40.27
CA MET A 193 3.79 -3.87 -41.61
C MET A 193 4.90 -3.51 -42.61
N LEU A 194 6.18 -3.60 -42.20
CA LEU A 194 7.34 -3.20 -43.02
C LEU A 194 8.30 -4.35 -43.38
N ALA A 195 7.99 -5.59 -42.98
CA ALA A 195 8.74 -6.78 -43.37
C ALA A 195 8.05 -7.47 -44.56
N GLU A 196 8.70 -7.53 -45.72
CA GLU A 196 8.21 -8.34 -46.85
C GLU A 196 8.34 -9.84 -46.55
N PRO A 197 7.35 -10.67 -46.93
CA PRO A 197 7.35 -12.10 -46.61
C PRO A 197 8.39 -12.86 -47.44
N THR A 198 9.39 -13.45 -46.78
CA THR A 198 10.35 -14.37 -47.38
C THR A 198 9.73 -15.77 -47.59
N ALA A 199 10.29 -16.53 -48.53
CA ALA A 199 9.62 -17.69 -49.14
C ALA A 199 9.28 -18.88 -48.20
N ASP A 200 9.90 -18.97 -47.02
CA ASP A 200 9.75 -20.12 -46.11
C ASP A 200 8.33 -20.29 -45.52
N THR A 201 7.45 -19.28 -45.62
CA THR A 201 6.13 -19.32 -44.95
C THR A 201 5.07 -20.19 -45.66
N LEU A 202 5.34 -20.73 -46.85
CA LEU A 202 4.31 -21.36 -47.71
C LEU A 202 4.26 -22.90 -47.71
N GLU A 203 5.29 -23.62 -47.27
CA GLU A 203 5.32 -25.10 -47.45
C GLU A 203 4.40 -25.88 -46.48
N ASN A 204 4.08 -25.34 -45.31
CA ASN A 204 3.52 -26.12 -44.19
C ASN A 204 1.97 -26.13 -44.12
N LEU A 205 1.26 -26.01 -45.25
CA LEU A 205 -0.21 -25.97 -45.29
C LEU A 205 -0.88 -26.97 -46.27
N THR A 206 -0.13 -27.73 -47.08
CA THR A 206 -0.73 -28.59 -48.13
C THR A 206 -0.07 -29.95 -48.31
N SER A 207 -0.39 -30.94 -47.45
CA SER A 207 -0.38 -32.38 -47.81
C SER A 207 -0.98 -33.31 -46.74
N ALA A 208 -2.29 -33.61 -46.84
CA ALA A 208 -2.89 -34.90 -46.45
C ALA A 208 -4.36 -34.98 -46.93
N GLN A 209 -4.69 -35.93 -47.82
CA GLN A 209 -6.06 -36.33 -48.13
C GLN A 209 -6.20 -37.87 -48.05
N SER A 210 -7.43 -38.32 -47.77
CA SER A 210 -7.81 -39.73 -47.56
C SER A 210 -7.80 -40.57 -48.84
N PRO A 211 -7.98 -41.90 -48.77
CA PRO A 211 -9.35 -42.42 -49.03
C PRO A 211 -9.81 -43.71 -48.28
N THR A 212 -11.12 -43.92 -48.40
CA THR A 212 -12.01 -45.13 -48.31
C THR A 212 -11.40 -46.53 -48.53
N SER A 213 -11.99 -47.69 -48.14
CA SER A 213 -13.31 -48.06 -47.52
C SER A 213 -13.38 -49.58 -47.19
N GLY A 214 -14.32 -50.03 -46.33
CA GLY A 214 -14.71 -51.45 -46.19
C GLY A 214 -15.94 -51.70 -45.28
N HIS A 215 -16.90 -52.54 -45.70
CA HIS A 215 -18.15 -52.88 -44.98
C HIS A 215 -17.88 -53.79 -43.73
N SER A 216 -18.78 -54.02 -42.76
CA SER A 216 -20.26 -53.96 -42.65
C SER A 216 -20.67 -53.80 -41.15
N SER A 217 -21.90 -53.74 -40.59
CA SER A 217 -23.29 -54.08 -40.99
C SER A 217 -24.34 -53.19 -40.25
N THR A 218 -25.61 -53.63 -40.17
CA THR A 218 -26.80 -53.01 -39.54
C THR A 218 -27.58 -54.08 -38.71
N PRO A 219 -28.77 -53.84 -38.09
CA PRO A 219 -29.56 -52.61 -37.87
C PRO A 219 -30.13 -52.36 -36.43
N LEU A 220 -30.69 -51.15 -36.25
CA LEU A 220 -31.92 -50.74 -35.52
C LEU A 220 -32.64 -51.71 -34.53
N ASP A 221 -33.07 -51.18 -33.38
CA ASP A 221 -34.51 -50.95 -33.11
C ASP A 221 -34.73 -49.79 -32.11
N SER A 222 -35.99 -49.43 -31.90
CA SER A 222 -36.54 -48.30 -31.16
C SER A 222 -37.25 -48.73 -29.86
N SER A 223 -37.42 -47.81 -28.92
CA SER A 223 -38.71 -47.44 -28.31
C SER A 223 -38.53 -46.61 -27.04
N ASN A 224 -39.33 -45.56 -26.88
CA ASN A 224 -39.47 -44.80 -25.63
C ASN A 224 -40.89 -44.22 -25.55
N PRO A 225 -41.77 -44.76 -24.69
CA PRO A 225 -43.11 -44.20 -24.47
C PRO A 225 -43.13 -43.30 -23.21
N LEU A 226 -43.77 -42.14 -23.32
CA LEU A 226 -44.31 -41.47 -22.14
C LEU A 226 -45.66 -42.10 -21.77
N THR A 227 -45.82 -42.45 -20.51
CA THR A 227 -47.11 -42.34 -19.80
C THR A 227 -46.84 -41.82 -18.38
N ALA A 228 -47.76 -41.00 -17.88
CA ALA A 228 -47.83 -40.63 -16.48
C ALA A 228 -49.10 -41.23 -15.89
N ASP A 229 -49.11 -41.52 -14.59
CA ASP A 229 -50.34 -41.43 -13.80
C ASP A 229 -50.03 -41.17 -12.31
N LEU A 230 -51.08 -41.00 -11.53
CA LEU A 230 -51.10 -40.48 -10.16
C LEU A 230 -51.37 -41.56 -9.09
N ALA A 231 -51.23 -41.12 -7.84
CA ALA A 231 -51.99 -41.51 -6.65
C ALA A 231 -51.51 -42.65 -5.71
N ASP A 232 -51.64 -42.30 -4.43
CA ASP A 232 -52.06 -43.05 -3.25
C ASP A 232 -51.22 -44.13 -2.51
N ASN A 233 -51.25 -43.92 -1.18
CA ASN A 233 -51.44 -44.88 -0.09
C ASN A 233 -50.26 -45.34 0.80
N ASP A 234 -49.93 -44.48 1.77
CA ASP A 234 -50.00 -44.76 3.23
C ASP A 234 -49.81 -46.21 3.74
N GLN A 235 -48.77 -46.43 4.57
CA GLN A 235 -48.82 -47.31 5.74
C GLN A 235 -47.98 -46.79 6.93
N LEU A 236 -48.68 -46.19 7.91
CA LEU A 236 -48.67 -46.56 9.34
C LEU A 236 -47.33 -46.88 10.08
N VAL A 237 -46.88 -45.93 10.92
CA VAL A 237 -46.59 -45.96 12.40
C VAL A 237 -46.05 -47.24 13.13
N PRO A 238 -45.50 -47.12 14.37
CA PRO A 238 -44.59 -46.11 14.95
C PRO A 238 -43.47 -46.72 15.86
N THR A 239 -42.61 -45.87 16.43
CA THR A 239 -42.03 -46.11 17.78
C THR A 239 -41.91 -44.80 18.58
N GLU A 240 -42.37 -44.79 19.83
CA GLU A 240 -42.35 -43.63 20.74
C GLU A 240 -41.35 -43.80 21.91
N PHE A 241 -41.34 -42.80 22.81
CA PHE A 241 -40.71 -42.71 24.14
C PHE A 241 -39.20 -42.38 24.19
N ALA A 242 -38.73 -41.50 25.08
CA ALA A 242 -39.40 -40.41 25.82
C ALA A 242 -38.34 -39.44 26.41
N ALA A 243 -38.75 -38.20 26.69
CA ALA A 243 -38.03 -37.30 27.60
C ALA A 243 -38.59 -37.41 29.03
N PRO A 244 -37.83 -36.94 30.04
CA PRO A 244 -38.34 -35.80 30.82
C PRO A 244 -37.23 -34.75 31.12
N GLY A 245 -37.53 -33.52 31.55
CA GLY A 245 -38.84 -32.86 31.72
C GLY A 245 -39.00 -32.13 33.06
N ALA A 246 -39.15 -30.78 33.01
CA ALA A 246 -39.24 -29.85 34.17
C ALA A 246 -37.98 -29.81 35.09
N GLY A 247 -37.72 -28.80 35.93
CA GLY A 247 -38.43 -27.57 36.34
C GLY A 247 -38.41 -27.45 37.88
N ALA A 248 -38.39 -26.27 38.53
CA ALA A 248 -38.33 -24.87 38.09
C ALA A 248 -37.90 -23.95 39.28
N SER A 249 -37.96 -22.62 39.09
CA SER A 249 -37.98 -21.56 40.13
C SER A 249 -36.70 -21.27 40.92
N GLY A 250 -36.13 -20.08 40.68
CA GLY A 250 -34.95 -19.53 41.34
C GLY A 250 -35.14 -18.90 42.73
N ALA A 251 -34.04 -18.29 43.19
CA ALA A 251 -33.93 -17.34 44.30
C ALA A 251 -32.63 -16.50 44.11
N ASP A 252 -32.54 -15.36 44.79
CA ASP A 252 -31.47 -14.36 44.67
C ASP A 252 -30.07 -14.82 45.13
N ILE A 253 -29.02 -14.15 44.62
CA ILE A 253 -27.87 -13.65 45.41
C ILE A 253 -27.10 -12.57 44.62
N ALA A 254 -26.48 -11.64 45.35
CA ALA A 254 -25.86 -10.40 44.85
C ALA A 254 -24.47 -10.58 44.18
N PRO A 255 -24.01 -9.60 43.37
CA PRO A 255 -22.68 -9.66 42.74
C PRO A 255 -21.52 -9.35 43.70
N GLY A 256 -20.59 -10.30 43.85
CA GLY A 256 -19.18 -10.01 44.20
C GLY A 256 -18.41 -9.72 42.91
N SER A 257 -17.70 -8.60 42.75
CA SER A 257 -16.53 -8.14 43.53
C SER A 257 -15.31 -9.05 43.34
N SER A 258 -14.52 -8.75 42.31
CA SER A 258 -13.17 -9.27 42.10
C SER A 258 -12.23 -8.13 41.71
N ALA A 259 -12.15 -7.11 42.57
CA ALA A 259 -11.18 -6.02 42.47
C ALA A 259 -10.05 -6.26 43.49
N SER A 260 -8.84 -6.49 42.98
CA SER A 260 -7.62 -6.77 43.74
C SER A 260 -6.40 -6.27 42.94
N PRO A 261 -5.34 -5.80 43.60
CA PRO A 261 -5.38 -4.63 44.48
C PRO A 261 -4.43 -3.52 43.98
N SER A 262 -4.37 -2.43 44.75
CA SER A 262 -3.47 -1.30 44.56
C SER A 262 -1.98 -1.68 44.57
N ASP A 263 -1.22 -1.16 43.60
CA ASP A 263 0.13 -0.64 43.82
C ASP A 263 0.06 0.90 43.69
N ASP A 264 0.30 1.60 44.81
CA ASP A 264 0.48 3.04 44.89
C ASP A 264 1.59 3.31 45.92
N GLN A 265 2.25 4.47 45.82
CA GLN A 265 3.45 4.88 46.55
C GLN A 265 4.75 4.17 46.14
N PHE A 266 5.54 4.83 45.28
CA PHE A 266 6.96 5.02 45.60
C PHE A 266 7.44 6.41 45.13
N LEU A 267 7.84 7.23 46.11
CA LEU A 267 8.59 8.50 46.01
C LEU A 267 8.10 9.57 45.00
N ARG A 268 7.28 10.49 45.52
CA ARG A 268 7.44 11.92 45.18
C ARG A 268 8.70 12.43 45.87
N GLU A 269 9.70 12.89 45.13
CA GLU A 269 10.74 13.78 45.67
C GLU A 269 11.43 14.57 44.55
N ARG A 270 11.05 15.85 44.41
CA ARG A 270 11.90 16.93 43.91
C ARG A 270 11.51 18.20 44.65
N GLU A 271 12.45 18.73 45.41
CA GLU A 271 12.29 19.97 46.15
C GLU A 271 12.17 21.16 45.19
N VAL A 272 11.41 22.17 45.59
CA VAL A 272 11.28 23.45 44.87
C VAL A 272 12.00 24.51 45.69
N GLU A 273 13.24 24.83 45.30
CA GLU A 273 13.97 25.96 45.87
C GLU A 273 14.52 26.82 44.73
N SER A 274 13.85 27.96 44.49
CA SER A 274 14.19 28.92 43.43
C SER A 274 13.60 30.31 43.75
N THR A 275 13.90 30.84 44.93
CA THR A 275 13.54 32.22 45.30
C THR A 275 14.68 32.88 46.09
N ALA A 276 15.57 33.55 45.38
CA ALA A 276 16.58 34.45 45.94
C ALA A 276 16.71 35.68 45.04
N GLU A 277 15.99 36.75 45.38
CA GLU A 277 16.12 38.05 44.72
C GLU A 277 17.47 38.70 45.06
N GLY A 278 18.12 39.38 44.10
CA GLY A 278 19.46 39.92 44.36
C GLY A 278 20.18 40.56 43.18
N MET A 279 19.58 41.54 42.51
CA MET A 279 20.33 42.49 41.66
C MET A 279 20.34 43.89 42.30
N PRO A 280 21.51 44.50 42.56
CA PRO A 280 21.61 45.90 42.98
C PRO A 280 21.45 46.86 41.79
N SER A 281 21.06 48.11 42.08
CA SER A 281 20.74 49.17 41.12
C SER A 281 21.85 50.23 40.97
N GLY A 282 21.90 50.90 39.80
CA GLY A 282 22.85 51.99 39.46
C GLY A 282 23.99 51.50 38.57
N GLU A 283 24.66 52.29 37.72
CA GLU A 283 24.59 53.71 37.28
C GLU A 283 25.18 53.77 35.83
N LEU A 284 25.00 54.76 34.94
CA LEU A 284 24.32 56.07 34.96
C LEU A 284 23.88 56.45 33.49
N ASP A 285 23.58 57.71 33.19
CA ASP A 285 23.17 58.23 31.86
C ASP A 285 24.26 58.21 30.76
N GLU A 286 23.84 58.13 29.48
CA GLU A 286 24.22 59.10 28.44
C GLU A 286 23.25 59.09 27.22
N GLU A 287 22.65 60.24 26.88
CA GLU A 287 21.88 60.48 25.63
C GLU A 287 22.74 61.24 24.58
N PRO A 288 22.32 61.35 23.30
CA PRO A 288 23.26 61.36 22.18
C PRO A 288 23.48 62.75 21.51
N PRO A 289 24.44 62.84 20.57
CA PRO A 289 24.43 63.83 19.50
C PRO A 289 23.60 63.35 18.28
N LYS A 290 22.91 64.30 17.63
CA LYS A 290 22.20 64.12 16.34
C LYS A 290 23.03 64.68 15.17
N ALA A 291 22.60 64.36 13.95
CA ALA A 291 23.02 64.96 12.67
C ALA A 291 24.45 64.55 12.23
N ASP A 292 24.79 64.50 10.94
CA ASP A 292 24.39 65.42 9.86
C ASP A 292 24.01 64.76 8.51
N SER A 293 23.63 65.58 7.54
CA SER A 293 23.08 65.19 6.23
C SER A 293 23.95 65.64 5.04
N ALA A 294 24.32 64.69 4.17
CA ALA A 294 24.80 64.90 2.79
C ALA A 294 24.45 63.63 1.97
N SER A 295 23.97 63.63 0.72
CA SER A 295 24.15 64.49 -0.47
C SER A 295 25.21 63.96 -1.44
N ALA A 296 24.89 63.98 -2.75
CA ALA A 296 25.56 63.36 -3.90
C ALA A 296 25.58 61.80 -3.91
N GLY A 297 25.57 61.14 -5.06
CA GLY A 297 25.36 61.66 -6.43
C GLY A 297 25.69 60.62 -7.52
N GLU A 298 24.97 60.70 -8.65
CA GLU A 298 25.05 59.85 -9.87
C GLU A 298 24.67 58.36 -9.73
#